data_AF-W1RRI9-F1
#
_entry.id   AF-W1RRI9-F1
#
_cell.length_a   1.000
_cell.length_b   1.000
_cell.length_c   1.000
_cell.angle_alpha   90.00
_cell.angle_beta   90.00
_cell.angle_gamma   90.00
#
_symmetry.space_group_name_H-M   'P 1'
#
loop_
_entity.id
_entity.type
_entity.pdbx_description
1 polymer ?
#
loop_
_entity_poly.entity_id
_entity_poly.type
_entity_poly.pdbx_seq_one_letter_code
_entity_poly.pdbx_strand_id
1 'polypeptide(L)'
;MKKLFFLRFYLVSLKFFRGIHCSRIDEAIVILSLIFIIALGYLITFTFPYLSSQSSLFNVDAKSEYISISPFEKARYPDWKLENVTVYDGCGGNSEILVGVLSINSVTTIELERIEKNDLSVTLNTPNFESTAKITSNAGLEKDLSDCATLVFDTSNQSYIFPIDGNVTLGHQISENSMRPPVLKNGTVYVADKRILAEDYYQNTPFELRMGDRFIVRDAQTQASGFIFVDHQGDIDISYRVKGREGVVQKYKSEPIIVENNFWSKLVNDDLLAIFWLFIWALFGIIKSLLFLKYDVIKVGRNNE
;
A
#
# COMPACT_ATOMS: atom_id res chain seq x y z
N MET A 1 17.83 10.90 -26.27
CA MET A 1 19.13 11.49 -25.86
C MET A 1 20.00 10.61 -24.95
N LYS A 2 19.49 9.54 -24.29
CA LYS A 2 20.29 8.69 -23.37
C LYS A 2 21.25 7.67 -24.03
N LYS A 3 21.05 7.28 -25.30
CA LYS A 3 21.91 6.29 -25.99
C LYS A 3 23.29 6.81 -26.42
N LEU A 4 23.47 8.12 -26.61
CA LEU A 4 24.75 8.69 -27.06
C LEU A 4 25.80 8.82 -25.94
N PHE A 5 25.38 8.90 -24.67
CA PHE A 5 26.30 9.09 -23.54
C PHE A 5 27.06 7.81 -23.19
N PHE A 6 26.39 6.65 -23.29
CA PHE A 6 27.01 5.34 -23.05
C PHE A 6 28.06 4.97 -24.10
N LEU A 7 27.84 5.34 -25.38
CA LEU A 7 28.77 5.00 -26.46
C LEU A 7 30.10 5.76 -26.39
N ARG A 8 30.08 7.01 -25.89
CA ARG A 8 31.30 7.81 -25.71
C ARG A 8 32.18 7.32 -24.57
N PHE A 9 31.60 6.80 -23.49
CA PHE A 9 32.37 6.20 -22.39
C PHE A 9 33.08 4.90 -22.83
N TYR A 10 32.41 4.09 -23.67
CA TYR A 10 32.95 2.84 -24.19
C TYR A 10 34.16 3.05 -25.13
N LEU A 11 34.10 4.07 -26.00
CA LEU A 11 35.16 4.35 -26.97
C LEU A 11 36.43 4.95 -26.35
N VAL A 12 36.31 5.67 -25.22
CA VAL A 12 37.47 6.19 -24.49
C VAL A 12 38.19 5.07 -23.74
N SER A 13 37.45 4.09 -23.21
CA SER A 13 38.06 2.92 -22.54
C SER A 13 38.86 2.04 -23.51
N LEU A 14 38.36 1.83 -24.74
CA LEU A 14 39.02 0.98 -25.74
C LEU A 14 40.32 1.54 -26.31
N LYS A 15 40.51 2.86 -26.36
CA LYS A 15 41.78 3.46 -26.85
C LYS A 15 42.91 3.41 -25.84
N PHE A 16 42.63 3.18 -24.56
CA PHE A 16 43.66 3.09 -23.52
C PHE A 16 44.39 1.73 -23.51
N PHE A 17 43.85 0.68 -24.15
CA PHE A 17 44.36 -0.69 -24.05
C PHE A 17 45.33 -1.15 -25.14
N ARG A 18 45.68 -0.32 -26.12
CA ARG A 18 46.33 -0.81 -27.36
C ARG A 18 47.87 -0.93 -27.32
N GLY A 19 48.53 -0.74 -26.17
CA GLY A 19 50.01 -0.67 -26.12
C GLY A 19 50.69 -1.29 -24.89
N ILE A 20 49.98 -2.04 -24.05
CA ILE A 20 50.56 -2.65 -22.85
C ILE A 20 50.82 -4.13 -23.14
N HIS A 21 52.07 -4.58 -22.97
CA HIS A 21 52.38 -6.00 -22.78
C HIS A 21 51.70 -6.43 -21.46
N CYS A 22 50.40 -6.68 -21.51
CA CYS A 22 49.58 -6.95 -20.34
C CYS A 22 50.00 -8.30 -19.76
N SER A 23 50.29 -8.30 -18.46
CA SER A 23 50.26 -9.54 -17.70
C SER A 23 48.82 -10.08 -17.72
N ARG A 24 48.60 -11.40 -17.61
CA ARG A 24 47.25 -12.01 -17.52
C ARG A 24 46.39 -11.38 -16.40
N ILE A 25 47.03 -10.80 -15.38
CA ILE A 25 46.37 -10.11 -14.27
C ILE A 25 45.71 -8.80 -14.72
N ASP A 26 46.33 -8.06 -15.65
CA ASP A 26 45.80 -6.80 -16.17
C ASP A 26 44.51 -7.03 -16.95
N GLU A 27 44.49 -8.04 -17.83
CA GLU A 27 43.29 -8.43 -18.57
C GLU A 27 42.15 -8.84 -17.63
N ALA A 28 42.45 -9.64 -16.59
CA ALA A 28 41.48 -10.07 -15.61
C ALA A 28 40.87 -8.88 -14.83
N ILE A 29 41.69 -7.92 -14.39
CA ILE A 29 41.22 -6.71 -13.70
C ILE A 29 40.27 -5.92 -14.60
N VAL A 30 40.58 -5.78 -15.88
CA VAL A 30 39.75 -5.01 -16.83
C VAL A 30 38.41 -5.69 -17.08
N ILE A 31 38.43 -7.01 -17.32
CA ILE A 31 37.21 -7.79 -17.54
C ILE A 31 36.33 -7.74 -16.29
N LEU A 32 36.89 -7.98 -15.11
CA LEU A 32 36.14 -7.93 -13.85
C LEU A 32 35.60 -6.52 -13.56
N SER A 33 36.37 -5.48 -13.85
CA SER A 33 35.91 -4.09 -13.70
C SER A 33 34.74 -3.77 -14.63
N LEU A 34 34.79 -4.26 -15.88
CA LEU A 34 33.70 -4.08 -16.83
C LEU A 34 32.43 -4.83 -16.38
N ILE A 35 32.57 -6.08 -15.92
CA ILE A 35 31.47 -6.86 -15.33
C ILE A 35 30.89 -6.11 -14.12
N PHE A 36 31.74 -5.61 -13.22
CA PHE A 36 31.33 -4.84 -12.05
C PHE A 36 30.54 -3.59 -12.44
N ILE A 37 31.01 -2.80 -13.41
CA ILE A 37 30.30 -1.60 -13.87
C ILE A 37 28.93 -1.94 -14.47
N ILE A 38 28.85 -3.00 -15.29
CA ILE A 38 27.57 -3.45 -15.87
C ILE A 38 26.61 -3.91 -14.77
N ALA A 39 27.10 -4.75 -13.85
CA ALA A 39 26.30 -5.29 -12.76
C ALA A 39 25.84 -4.17 -11.81
N LEU A 40 26.70 -3.19 -11.51
CA LEU A 40 26.36 -2.01 -10.73
C LEU A 40 25.33 -1.13 -11.45
N GLY A 41 25.47 -0.91 -12.76
CA GLY A 41 24.50 -0.17 -13.55
C GLY A 41 23.13 -0.85 -13.57
N TYR A 42 23.10 -2.18 -13.69
CA TYR A 42 21.90 -2.99 -13.56
C TYR A 42 21.30 -2.81 -12.15
N LEU A 43 22.12 -2.98 -11.10
CA LEU A 43 21.70 -2.84 -9.71
C LEU A 43 21.06 -1.48 -9.45
N ILE A 44 21.70 -0.39 -9.89
CA ILE A 44 21.17 0.97 -9.72
C ILE A 44 19.85 1.11 -10.47
N THR A 45 19.74 0.60 -11.69
CA THR A 45 18.51 0.72 -12.48
C THR A 45 17.31 0.05 -11.80
N PHE A 46 17.53 -1.09 -11.14
CA PHE A 46 16.47 -1.83 -10.45
C PHE A 46 16.23 -1.36 -9.00
N THR A 47 17.25 -0.86 -8.31
CA THR A 47 17.11 -0.39 -6.91
C THR A 47 16.68 1.07 -6.79
N PHE A 48 17.13 1.94 -7.70
CA PHE A 48 16.85 3.38 -7.67
C PHE A 48 15.35 3.72 -7.63
N PRO A 49 14.45 3.04 -8.36
CA PRO A 49 13.03 3.30 -8.25
C PRO A 49 12.48 3.14 -6.83
N TYR A 50 13.09 2.29 -5.99
CA TYR A 50 12.69 2.07 -4.59
C TYR A 50 13.29 3.09 -3.60
N LEU A 51 14.24 3.92 -4.05
CA LEU A 51 14.69 5.08 -3.27
C LEU A 51 13.66 6.22 -3.32
N SER A 52 12.77 6.20 -4.32
CA SER A 52 11.69 7.16 -4.50
C SER A 52 10.35 6.46 -4.28
N SER A 53 9.92 6.36 -3.02
CA SER A 53 8.60 5.89 -2.53
C SER A 53 7.66 5.36 -3.64
N GLN A 54 7.77 4.07 -3.94
CA GLN A 54 6.89 3.40 -4.90
C GLN A 54 5.57 3.04 -4.23
N SER A 55 4.54 2.83 -5.05
CA SER A 55 3.30 2.29 -4.55
C SER A 55 3.47 0.83 -4.11
N SER A 56 2.99 0.56 -2.91
CA SER A 56 2.96 -0.76 -2.30
C SER A 56 1.53 -1.28 -2.24
N LEU A 57 1.40 -2.60 -2.15
CA LEU A 57 0.11 -3.25 -1.90
C LEU A 57 -0.08 -3.37 -0.39
N PHE A 58 -1.15 -2.78 0.14
CA PHE A 58 -1.55 -2.91 1.53
C PHE A 58 -2.66 -3.94 1.62
N ASN A 59 -2.45 -5.00 2.41
CA ASN A 59 -3.52 -5.88 2.89
C ASN A 59 -3.80 -5.54 4.34
N VAL A 60 -5.04 -5.20 4.65
CA VAL A 60 -5.43 -4.66 5.94
C VAL A 60 -6.54 -5.53 6.49
N ASP A 61 -6.29 -6.08 7.67
CA ASP A 61 -7.27 -6.84 8.46
C ASP A 61 -7.42 -6.12 9.80
N ALA A 62 -8.61 -5.61 10.12
CA ALA A 62 -8.81 -4.82 11.33
C ALA A 62 -10.21 -4.97 11.93
N LYS A 63 -10.32 -4.59 13.21
CA LYS A 63 -11.57 -4.45 13.94
C LYS A 63 -11.76 -3.00 14.35
N SER A 64 -12.90 -2.42 14.03
CA SER A 64 -13.19 -1.00 14.30
C SER A 64 -14.64 -0.79 14.73
N GLU A 65 -14.89 0.30 15.45
CA GLU A 65 -16.26 0.82 15.66
C GLU A 65 -16.68 1.79 14.55
N TYR A 66 -15.72 2.31 13.77
CA TYR A 66 -15.98 3.26 12.69
C TYR A 66 -15.14 2.99 11.44
N ILE A 67 -15.78 3.02 10.29
CA ILE A 67 -15.16 2.89 8.97
C ILE A 67 -15.77 3.95 8.06
N SER A 68 -14.93 4.68 7.34
CA SER A 68 -15.38 5.60 6.30
C SER A 68 -14.85 5.13 4.95
N ILE A 69 -15.74 5.04 3.97
CA ILE A 69 -15.43 4.72 2.58
C ILE A 69 -15.78 5.95 1.75
N SER A 70 -14.75 6.61 1.23
CA SER A 70 -14.90 7.72 0.30
C SER A 70 -14.78 7.24 -1.14
N PRO A 71 -15.39 7.93 -2.11
CA PRO A 71 -15.34 7.51 -3.50
C PRO A 71 -13.93 7.58 -4.08
N PHE A 72 -13.59 6.62 -4.96
CA PHE A 72 -12.33 6.59 -5.72
C PHE A 72 -12.62 6.87 -7.19
N GLU A 73 -12.12 7.98 -7.74
CA GLU A 73 -12.22 8.33 -9.18
C GLU A 73 -13.62 8.19 -9.82
N LYS A 74 -14.71 8.36 -9.05
CA LYS A 74 -16.10 8.13 -9.46
C LYS A 74 -16.42 6.69 -9.88
N ALA A 75 -15.66 5.70 -9.39
CA ALA A 75 -16.01 4.30 -9.50
C ALA A 75 -17.38 4.04 -8.87
N ARG A 76 -18.15 3.14 -9.49
CA ARG A 76 -19.49 2.76 -8.98
C ARG A 76 -19.32 1.76 -7.84
N TYR A 77 -19.98 2.01 -6.73
CA TYR A 77 -20.06 1.05 -5.63
C TYR A 77 -20.82 -0.22 -6.05
N PRO A 78 -20.44 -1.39 -5.54
CA PRO A 78 -21.24 -2.61 -5.66
C PRO A 78 -22.60 -2.44 -4.99
N ASP A 79 -23.63 -3.03 -5.58
CA ASP A 79 -24.98 -2.96 -5.04
C ASP A 79 -25.09 -3.75 -3.73
N TRP A 80 -25.79 -3.21 -2.73
CA TRP A 80 -25.99 -3.85 -1.43
C TRP A 80 -27.38 -4.44 -1.31
N LYS A 81 -27.48 -5.69 -0.86
CA LYS A 81 -28.76 -6.32 -0.57
C LYS A 81 -29.22 -5.90 0.83
N LEU A 82 -30.42 -5.33 0.92
CA LEU A 82 -31.04 -4.89 2.16
C LEU A 82 -32.10 -5.91 2.61
N GLU A 83 -31.96 -6.38 3.84
CA GLU A 83 -32.91 -7.28 4.49
C GLU A 83 -33.41 -6.63 5.79
N ASN A 84 -34.63 -6.09 5.74
CA ASN A 84 -35.33 -5.48 6.89
C ASN A 84 -34.53 -4.34 7.55
N VAL A 85 -34.16 -3.33 6.76
CA VAL A 85 -33.32 -2.22 7.20
C VAL A 85 -34.19 -1.00 7.47
N THR A 86 -33.96 -0.32 8.59
CA THR A 86 -34.65 0.95 8.88
C THR A 86 -33.89 2.08 8.22
N VAL A 87 -34.54 2.83 7.33
CA VAL A 87 -33.93 3.94 6.59
C VAL A 87 -34.52 5.25 7.08
N TYR A 88 -33.64 6.16 7.51
CA TYR A 88 -33.93 7.54 7.88
C TYR A 88 -33.46 8.44 6.74
N ASP A 89 -34.41 8.87 5.89
CA ASP A 89 -34.10 9.77 4.78
C ASP A 89 -33.95 11.22 5.29
N GLY A 90 -32.91 11.92 4.85
CA GLY A 90 -32.56 13.27 5.34
C GLY A 90 -31.82 13.28 6.68
N CYS A 91 -31.12 12.18 7.05
CA CYS A 91 -30.35 12.05 8.29
C CYS A 91 -31.11 12.46 9.57
N GLY A 92 -32.37 12.06 9.65
CA GLY A 92 -33.28 12.41 10.75
C GLY A 92 -34.73 12.64 10.31
N GLY A 93 -35.07 12.45 9.03
CA GLY A 93 -36.44 12.48 8.55
C GLY A 93 -37.22 11.21 8.90
N ASN A 94 -38.27 10.96 8.12
CA ASN A 94 -39.17 9.82 8.37
C ASN A 94 -38.42 8.49 8.27
N SER A 95 -38.68 7.61 9.23
CA SER A 95 -38.17 6.25 9.19
C SER A 95 -39.12 5.34 8.43
N GLU A 96 -38.55 4.51 7.55
CA GLU A 96 -39.27 3.47 6.84
C GLU A 96 -38.46 2.17 6.87
N ILE A 97 -39.13 1.04 6.99
CA ILE A 97 -38.49 -0.28 6.89
C ILE A 97 -38.48 -0.68 5.41
N LEU A 98 -37.30 -0.96 4.87
CA LEU A 98 -37.12 -1.28 3.45
C LEU A 98 -36.44 -2.64 3.26
N VAL A 99 -36.84 -3.31 2.17
CA VAL A 99 -36.27 -4.57 1.68
C VAL A 99 -36.05 -4.44 0.18
N GLY A 100 -34.84 -4.74 -0.29
CA GLY A 100 -34.50 -4.59 -1.70
C GLY A 100 -33.00 -4.51 -1.96
N VAL A 101 -32.62 -3.80 -3.01
CA VAL A 101 -31.23 -3.58 -3.42
C VAL A 101 -30.93 -2.08 -3.38
N LEU A 102 -29.86 -1.70 -2.69
CA LEU A 102 -29.34 -0.34 -2.59
C LEU A 102 -28.23 -0.14 -3.62
N SER A 103 -28.45 0.76 -4.57
CA SER A 103 -27.45 1.23 -5.53
C SER A 103 -26.91 2.59 -5.08
N ILE A 104 -25.69 2.62 -4.55
CA ILE A 104 -25.07 3.83 -3.99
C ILE A 104 -24.45 4.68 -5.11
N ASN A 105 -24.66 6.00 -5.07
CA ASN A 105 -24.11 6.93 -6.05
C ASN A 105 -22.57 7.01 -5.90
N SER A 106 -21.83 7.14 -7.00
CA SER A 106 -20.36 7.12 -7.02
C SER A 106 -19.68 8.34 -6.40
N VAL A 107 -20.45 9.34 -5.96
CA VAL A 107 -19.96 10.52 -5.22
C VAL A 107 -20.24 10.46 -3.72
N THR A 108 -20.96 9.45 -3.27
CA THR A 108 -21.39 9.28 -1.88
C THR A 108 -20.26 8.79 -1.01
N THR A 109 -20.13 9.37 0.17
CA THR A 109 -19.29 8.83 1.24
C THR A 109 -20.16 7.95 2.13
N ILE A 110 -19.64 6.77 2.48
CA ILE A 110 -20.30 5.78 3.32
C ILE A 110 -19.58 5.77 4.67
N GLU A 111 -20.30 6.00 5.75
CA GLU A 111 -19.79 5.95 7.12
C GLU A 111 -20.51 4.85 7.86
N LEU A 112 -19.77 3.84 8.31
CA LEU A 112 -20.28 2.76 9.14
C LEU A 112 -19.85 3.04 10.58
N GLU A 113 -20.82 3.07 11.49
CA GLU A 113 -20.58 3.32 12.90
C GLU A 113 -21.37 2.32 13.75
N ARG A 114 -20.69 1.75 14.75
CA ARG A 114 -21.29 0.86 15.75
C ARG A 114 -20.96 1.39 17.14
N ILE A 115 -21.87 2.21 17.68
CA ILE A 115 -21.74 2.77 19.04
C ILE A 115 -22.27 1.78 20.08
N GLU A 116 -23.33 1.05 19.74
CA GLU A 116 -24.00 0.08 20.60
C GLU A 116 -23.90 -1.33 20.02
N LYS A 117 -24.02 -2.36 20.87
CA LYS A 117 -23.78 -3.74 20.45
C LYS A 117 -24.78 -4.27 19.41
N ASN A 118 -25.97 -3.69 19.31
CA ASN A 118 -27.04 -4.30 18.54
C ASN A 118 -27.31 -3.61 17.20
N ASP A 119 -26.91 -2.35 17.04
CA ASP A 119 -27.26 -1.56 15.86
C ASP A 119 -25.99 -1.13 15.11
N LEU A 120 -25.98 -1.38 13.80
CA LEU A 120 -25.01 -0.79 12.89
C LEU A 120 -25.69 0.37 12.16
N SER A 121 -25.15 1.57 12.35
CA SER A 121 -25.56 2.75 11.60
C SER A 121 -24.67 2.88 10.37
N VAL A 122 -25.29 2.99 9.19
CA VAL A 122 -24.62 3.32 7.94
C VAL A 122 -25.16 4.63 7.43
N THR A 123 -24.34 5.69 7.49
CA THR A 123 -24.69 7.01 6.98
C THR A 123 -24.11 7.18 5.58
N LEU A 124 -24.97 7.56 4.65
CA LEU A 124 -24.64 7.93 3.28
C LEU A 124 -24.74 9.45 3.17
N ASN A 125 -23.71 10.10 2.66
CA ASN A 125 -23.70 11.56 2.51
C ASN A 125 -23.07 11.99 1.18
N THR A 126 -23.63 13.03 0.54
CA THR A 126 -23.03 13.69 -0.62
C THR A 126 -22.77 15.18 -0.36
N PRO A 127 -21.70 15.76 -0.91
CA PRO A 127 -21.38 17.17 -0.69
C PRO A 127 -22.27 18.16 -1.48
N ASN A 128 -22.97 17.71 -2.53
CA ASN A 128 -23.62 18.58 -3.52
C ASN A 128 -25.15 18.52 -3.52
N PHE A 129 -25.76 18.08 -2.42
CA PHE A 129 -27.21 17.85 -2.35
C PHE A 129 -27.73 16.86 -3.42
N GLU A 130 -26.86 15.98 -3.93
CA GLU A 130 -27.22 14.94 -4.89
C GLU A 130 -27.77 13.72 -4.15
N SER A 131 -28.65 12.95 -4.80
CA SER A 131 -29.16 11.71 -4.23
C SER A 131 -28.00 10.77 -3.84
N THR A 132 -28.03 10.30 -2.59
CA THR A 132 -27.01 9.40 -2.03
C THR A 132 -27.08 8.01 -2.63
N ALA A 133 -28.29 7.50 -2.86
CA ALA A 133 -28.50 6.16 -3.39
C ALA A 133 -29.92 6.01 -3.92
N LYS A 134 -30.12 4.95 -4.71
CA LYS A 134 -31.43 4.48 -5.13
C LYS A 134 -31.71 3.12 -4.51
N ILE A 135 -32.90 2.94 -3.95
CA ILE A 135 -33.39 1.65 -3.45
C ILE A 135 -34.38 1.07 -4.45
N THR A 136 -34.09 -0.13 -4.94
CA THR A 136 -35.01 -0.93 -5.75
C THR A 136 -35.61 -2.02 -4.88
N SER A 137 -36.87 -1.86 -4.50
CA SER A 137 -37.61 -2.86 -3.72
C SER A 137 -37.80 -4.18 -4.49
N ASN A 138 -38.13 -5.26 -3.77
CA ASN A 138 -38.46 -6.55 -4.39
C ASN A 138 -39.67 -6.49 -5.36
N ALA A 139 -40.54 -5.48 -5.21
CA ALA A 139 -41.67 -5.25 -6.11
C ALA A 139 -41.28 -4.45 -7.38
N GLY A 140 -40.01 -4.07 -7.52
CA GLY A 140 -39.52 -3.24 -8.62
C GLY A 140 -39.79 -1.74 -8.47
N LEU A 141 -40.34 -1.30 -7.33
CA LEU A 141 -40.48 0.12 -7.02
C LEU A 141 -39.11 0.71 -6.70
N GLU A 142 -38.75 1.80 -7.38
CA GLU A 142 -37.54 2.57 -7.16
C GLU A 142 -37.83 3.80 -6.29
N LYS A 143 -36.97 4.04 -5.30
CA LYS A 143 -37.00 5.24 -4.45
C LYS A 143 -35.60 5.85 -4.43
N ASP A 144 -35.48 7.10 -4.85
CA ASP A 144 -34.26 7.87 -4.67
C ASP A 144 -34.20 8.38 -3.23
N LEU A 145 -33.06 8.20 -2.58
CA LEU A 145 -32.78 8.78 -1.27
C LEU A 145 -32.33 10.23 -1.43
N SER A 146 -32.51 11.02 -0.38
CA SER A 146 -31.99 12.39 -0.30
C SER A 146 -30.45 12.43 -0.29
N ASP A 147 -29.90 13.62 -0.11
CA ASP A 147 -28.48 13.92 -0.02
C ASP A 147 -27.80 13.41 1.26
N CYS A 148 -28.59 13.01 2.25
CA CYS A 148 -28.10 12.39 3.47
C CYS A 148 -29.10 11.31 3.91
N ALA A 149 -28.68 10.06 4.03
CA ALA A 149 -29.55 8.98 4.50
C ALA A 149 -28.82 8.08 5.48
N THR A 150 -29.50 7.70 6.56
CA THR A 150 -28.96 6.78 7.56
C THR A 150 -29.73 5.47 7.52
N LEU A 151 -29.02 4.36 7.32
CA LEU A 151 -29.55 3.01 7.36
C LEU A 151 -29.14 2.36 8.67
N VAL A 152 -30.11 1.85 9.43
CA VAL A 152 -29.88 1.16 10.69
C VAL A 152 -30.18 -0.32 10.49
N PHE A 153 -29.15 -1.14 10.69
CA PHE A 153 -29.19 -2.59 10.59
C PHE A 153 -29.24 -3.19 12.00
N ASP A 154 -30.24 -4.03 12.26
CA ASP A 154 -30.35 -4.79 13.51
C ASP A 154 -29.43 -6.01 13.46
N THR A 155 -28.30 -5.91 14.15
CA THR A 155 -27.29 -6.97 14.24
C THR A 155 -27.57 -7.97 15.35
N SER A 156 -28.64 -7.82 16.14
CA SER A 156 -28.89 -8.68 17.31
C SER A 156 -29.01 -10.17 16.99
N ASN A 157 -29.52 -10.51 15.80
CA ASN A 157 -29.79 -11.89 15.39
C ASN A 157 -29.23 -12.25 14.00
N GLN A 158 -28.54 -11.31 13.33
CA GLN A 158 -28.06 -11.47 11.97
C GLN A 158 -26.68 -10.83 11.81
N SER A 159 -25.86 -11.45 10.95
CA SER A 159 -24.56 -10.90 10.56
C SER A 159 -24.67 -10.33 9.14
N TYR A 160 -23.97 -9.24 8.88
CA TYR A 160 -23.98 -8.57 7.58
C TYR A 160 -22.60 -8.58 6.94
N ILE A 161 -22.57 -8.73 5.61
CA ILE A 161 -21.35 -8.62 4.80
C ILE A 161 -21.57 -7.50 3.79
N PHE A 162 -20.74 -6.47 3.84
CA PHE A 162 -20.76 -5.36 2.90
C PHE A 162 -19.51 -5.38 2.04
N PRO A 163 -19.63 -5.39 0.70
CA PRO A 163 -18.47 -5.25 -0.17
C PRO A 163 -17.88 -3.84 -0.04
N ILE A 164 -16.54 -3.76 -0.08
CA ILE A 164 -15.79 -2.51 -0.05
C ILE A 164 -15.36 -2.16 -1.47
N ASP A 165 -15.65 -0.93 -1.88
CA ASP A 165 -15.11 -0.34 -3.10
C ASP A 165 -14.87 1.15 -2.90
N GLY A 166 -13.62 1.59 -2.71
CA GLY A 166 -13.31 3.02 -2.54
C GLY A 166 -12.06 3.30 -1.70
N ASN A 167 -11.93 4.53 -1.22
CA ASN A 167 -10.87 4.94 -0.29
C ASN A 167 -11.31 4.70 1.14
N VAL A 168 -10.67 3.75 1.82
CA VAL A 168 -11.03 3.35 3.18
C VAL A 168 -10.22 4.12 4.22
N THR A 169 -10.90 4.64 5.23
CA THR A 169 -10.34 5.15 6.47
C THR A 169 -10.85 4.33 7.65
N LEU A 170 -9.94 3.84 8.49
CA LEU A 170 -10.27 3.08 9.69
C LEU A 170 -10.12 3.92 10.95
N GLY A 171 -11.12 3.88 11.81
CA GLY A 171 -11.14 4.63 13.07
C GLY A 171 -11.41 6.12 12.87
N HIS A 172 -11.86 6.79 13.94
CA HIS A 172 -12.12 8.22 13.92
C HIS A 172 -10.91 9.03 14.37
N GLN A 173 -10.85 10.30 13.96
CA GLN A 173 -9.84 11.21 14.49
C GLN A 173 -10.17 11.54 15.95
N ILE A 174 -9.32 11.09 16.87
CA ILE A 174 -9.47 11.43 18.29
C ILE A 174 -9.20 12.93 18.46
N SER A 175 -10.23 13.69 18.81
CA SER A 175 -10.13 15.12 19.14
C SER A 175 -10.57 15.36 20.58
N GLU A 176 -10.07 16.44 21.20
CA GLU A 176 -10.36 16.77 22.61
C GLU A 176 -11.86 17.02 22.88
N ASN A 177 -12.65 17.27 21.82
CA ASN A 177 -14.09 17.54 21.92
C ASN A 177 -14.96 16.29 21.75
N SER A 178 -14.37 15.13 21.42
CA SER A 178 -15.14 13.89 21.27
C SER A 178 -15.29 13.17 22.61
N MET A 179 -16.51 13.08 23.15
CA MET A 179 -16.77 12.40 24.43
C MET A 179 -16.48 10.89 24.36
N ARG A 180 -16.67 10.29 23.19
CA ARG A 180 -16.35 8.89 22.91
C ARG A 180 -16.19 8.70 21.39
N PRO A 181 -15.03 9.04 20.80
CA PRO A 181 -14.83 8.80 19.38
C PRO A 181 -14.87 7.29 19.15
N PRO A 182 -15.59 6.80 18.13
CA PRO A 182 -15.52 5.39 17.77
C PRO A 182 -14.09 5.08 17.32
N VAL A 183 -13.51 4.03 17.91
CA VAL A 183 -12.09 3.73 17.77
C VAL A 183 -11.85 2.49 16.93
N LEU A 184 -10.71 2.47 16.25
CA LEU A 184 -10.09 1.22 15.88
C LEU A 184 -9.77 0.44 17.16
N LYS A 185 -10.04 -0.87 17.18
CA LYS A 185 -9.75 -1.74 18.32
C LYS A 185 -8.39 -2.41 18.18
N ASN A 186 -8.18 -3.08 17.06
CA ASN A 186 -6.92 -3.70 16.68
C ASN A 186 -6.90 -3.97 15.17
N GLY A 187 -5.75 -4.36 14.64
CA GLY A 187 -5.63 -4.81 13.28
C GLY A 187 -4.18 -5.05 12.87
N THR A 188 -4.00 -5.62 11.70
CA THR A 188 -2.70 -5.88 11.10
C THR A 188 -2.67 -5.31 9.69
N VAL A 189 -1.62 -4.56 9.38
CA VAL A 189 -1.36 -4.06 8.04
C VAL A 189 -0.16 -4.81 7.50
N TYR A 190 -0.36 -5.54 6.41
CA TYR A 190 0.69 -6.17 5.67
C TYR A 190 1.01 -5.33 4.44
N VAL A 191 2.29 -4.99 4.29
CA VAL A 191 2.80 -4.33 3.10
C VAL A 191 3.44 -5.39 2.22
N ALA A 192 2.95 -5.52 1.00
CA ALA A 192 3.47 -6.43 0.00
C ALA A 192 3.95 -5.66 -1.23
N ASP A 193 5.01 -6.17 -1.85
CA ASP A 193 5.58 -5.62 -3.07
C ASP A 193 6.17 -6.72 -3.94
N LYS A 194 6.28 -6.45 -5.24
CA LYS A 194 6.77 -7.41 -6.23
C LYS A 194 8.29 -7.59 -6.08
N ARG A 195 8.79 -8.83 -6.14
CA ARG A 195 10.24 -9.10 -6.19
C ARG A 195 10.85 -8.55 -7.49
N ILE A 196 12.13 -8.15 -7.47
CA ILE A 196 12.77 -7.48 -8.62
C ILE A 196 12.94 -8.40 -9.83
N LEU A 197 13.17 -9.68 -9.61
CA LEU A 197 13.46 -10.68 -10.65
C LEU A 197 12.48 -11.85 -10.67
N ALA A 198 11.44 -11.80 -9.83
CA ALA A 198 10.43 -12.84 -9.74
C ALA A 198 9.04 -12.19 -9.85
N GLU A 199 8.07 -12.97 -10.32
CA GLU A 199 6.70 -12.47 -10.52
C GLU A 199 5.85 -12.49 -9.26
N ASP A 200 6.37 -13.06 -8.18
CA ASP A 200 5.74 -13.15 -6.89
C ASP A 200 5.92 -11.87 -6.05
N TYR A 201 5.13 -11.80 -4.99
CA TYR A 201 5.17 -10.74 -3.99
C TYR A 201 5.84 -11.27 -2.73
N TYR A 202 6.69 -10.46 -2.12
CA TYR A 202 7.06 -10.68 -0.72
C TYR A 202 6.16 -9.84 0.17
N GLN A 203 6.12 -10.20 1.45
CA GLN A 203 5.34 -9.55 2.47
C GLN A 203 6.28 -9.11 3.59
N ASN A 204 6.23 -7.82 3.94
CA ASN A 204 6.98 -7.30 5.08
C ASN A 204 6.41 -7.82 6.40
N THR A 205 7.20 -7.66 7.46
CA THR A 205 6.71 -7.83 8.83
C THR A 205 5.43 -7.02 9.03
N PRO A 206 4.35 -7.63 9.56
CA PRO A 206 3.09 -6.93 9.78
C PRO A 206 3.28 -5.74 10.71
N PHE A 207 2.58 -4.66 10.41
CA PHE A 207 2.43 -3.53 11.32
C PHE A 207 1.13 -3.70 12.12
N GLU A 208 1.28 -3.79 13.45
CA GLU A 208 0.15 -3.94 14.38
C GLU A 208 -0.52 -2.57 14.64
N LEU A 209 -1.79 -2.45 14.26
CA LEU A 209 -2.68 -1.35 14.62
C LEU A 209 -3.23 -1.59 16.02
N ARG A 210 -3.19 -0.55 16.85
CA ARG A 210 -3.63 -0.60 18.26
C ARG A 210 -4.91 0.17 18.48
N MET A 211 -5.52 -0.08 19.63
CA MET A 211 -6.73 0.63 20.03
C MET A 211 -6.52 2.15 20.00
N GLY A 212 -7.43 2.86 19.32
CA GLY A 212 -7.39 4.32 19.16
C GLY A 212 -6.51 4.83 18.03
N ASP A 213 -5.82 3.94 17.30
CA ASP A 213 -5.14 4.34 16.06
C ASP A 213 -6.16 4.70 14.97
N ARG A 214 -5.78 5.60 14.07
CA ARG A 214 -6.50 5.83 12.80
C ARG A 214 -5.59 5.45 11.64
N PHE A 215 -6.10 4.66 10.71
CA PHE A 215 -5.33 4.19 9.57
C PHE A 215 -5.91 4.69 8.25
N ILE A 216 -5.04 5.22 7.38
CA ILE A 216 -5.39 5.75 6.06
C ILE A 216 -4.31 5.34 5.07
N VAL A 217 -4.68 4.92 3.87
CA VAL A 217 -3.73 4.77 2.75
C VAL A 217 -3.76 6.04 1.92
N ARG A 218 -2.65 6.78 1.88
CA ARG A 218 -2.52 8.01 1.09
C ARG A 218 -2.02 7.71 -0.31
N ASP A 219 -2.39 8.60 -1.22
CA ASP A 219 -2.11 8.49 -2.66
C ASP A 219 -2.50 7.10 -3.19
N ALA A 220 -3.72 6.65 -2.85
CA ALA A 220 -4.27 5.42 -3.36
C ALA A 220 -4.27 5.47 -4.90
N GLN A 221 -3.73 4.44 -5.53
CA GLN A 221 -3.66 4.28 -6.99
C GLN A 221 -4.72 3.34 -7.52
N THR A 222 -5.36 2.59 -6.64
CA THR A 222 -6.49 1.72 -6.94
C THR A 222 -7.55 1.93 -5.87
N GLN A 223 -8.81 1.69 -6.21
CA GLN A 223 -9.84 1.49 -5.20
C GLN A 223 -9.45 0.34 -4.25
N ALA A 224 -9.82 0.46 -2.98
CA ALA A 224 -9.73 -0.67 -2.06
C ALA A 224 -10.78 -1.70 -2.44
N SER A 225 -10.41 -2.98 -2.42
CA SER A 225 -11.31 -4.10 -2.68
C SER A 225 -11.27 -5.06 -1.49
N GLY A 226 -12.43 -5.42 -0.98
CA GLY A 226 -12.54 -6.21 0.23
C GLY A 226 -13.97 -6.35 0.71
N PHE A 227 -14.12 -6.66 1.99
CA PHE A 227 -15.42 -6.75 2.65
C PHE A 227 -15.36 -6.27 4.09
N ILE A 228 -16.50 -5.79 4.56
CA ILE A 228 -16.81 -5.51 5.95
C ILE A 228 -17.71 -6.63 6.43
N PHE A 229 -17.36 -7.24 7.56
CA PHE A 229 -18.19 -8.22 8.24
C PHE A 229 -18.62 -7.66 9.59
N VAL A 230 -19.92 -7.69 9.84
CA VAL A 230 -20.51 -7.23 11.09
C VAL A 230 -21.20 -8.41 11.74
N ASP A 231 -20.66 -8.86 12.88
CA ASP A 231 -21.22 -9.97 13.63
C ASP A 231 -22.13 -9.51 14.78
N HIS A 232 -23.05 -10.36 15.20
CA HIS A 232 -24.04 -10.09 16.26
C HIS A 232 -23.44 -9.80 17.65
N GLN A 233 -22.22 -10.27 17.93
CA GLN A 233 -21.54 -10.06 19.23
C GLN A 233 -20.29 -9.18 19.15
N GLY A 234 -19.87 -8.82 17.93
CA GLY A 234 -18.53 -8.31 17.65
C GLY A 234 -18.44 -6.80 17.43
N ASP A 235 -17.23 -6.35 17.10
CA ASP A 235 -16.97 -5.07 16.46
C ASP A 235 -17.27 -5.16 14.95
N ILE A 236 -16.92 -4.14 14.18
CA ILE A 236 -16.91 -4.22 12.72
C ILE A 236 -15.58 -4.82 12.27
N ASP A 237 -15.58 -6.03 11.75
CA ASP A 237 -14.42 -6.65 11.12
C ASP A 237 -14.30 -6.15 9.67
N ILE A 238 -13.08 -5.82 9.24
CA ILE A 238 -12.82 -5.32 7.89
C ILE A 238 -11.53 -5.94 7.35
N SER A 239 -11.63 -6.47 6.13
CA SER A 239 -10.51 -7.01 5.36
C SER A 239 -10.51 -6.38 3.97
N TYR A 240 -9.45 -5.67 3.61
CA TYR A 240 -9.32 -5.10 2.26
C TYR A 240 -7.89 -5.06 1.76
N ARG A 241 -7.78 -4.96 0.44
CA ARG A 241 -6.54 -4.76 -0.30
C ARG A 241 -6.61 -3.45 -1.07
N VAL A 242 -5.55 -2.66 -1.00
CA VAL A 242 -5.44 -1.39 -1.74
C VAL A 242 -4.00 -1.15 -2.16
N LYS A 243 -3.78 -0.59 -3.35
CA LYS A 243 -2.47 -0.13 -3.79
C LYS A 243 -2.35 1.37 -3.53
N GLY A 244 -1.33 1.79 -2.79
CA GLY A 244 -1.10 3.20 -2.47
C GLY A 244 0.36 3.47 -2.18
N ARG A 245 0.71 4.73 -1.90
CA ARG A 245 2.12 5.10 -1.65
C ARG A 245 2.53 4.81 -0.22
N GLU A 246 1.73 5.28 0.74
CA GLU A 246 2.04 5.19 2.16
C GLU A 246 0.78 4.85 2.96
N GLY A 247 0.91 3.93 3.92
CA GLY A 247 -0.06 3.74 4.98
C GLY A 247 0.29 4.67 6.13
N VAL A 248 -0.65 5.47 6.61
CA VAL A 248 -0.43 6.44 7.69
C VAL A 248 -1.24 6.04 8.90
N VAL A 249 -0.52 5.81 9.99
CA VAL A 249 -1.11 5.53 11.31
C VAL A 249 -1.04 6.80 12.13
N GLN A 250 -2.21 7.39 12.39
CA GLN A 250 -2.34 8.56 13.25
C GLN A 250 -2.67 8.12 14.68
N LYS A 251 -1.92 8.64 15.64
CA LYS A 251 -2.12 8.40 17.06
C LYS A 251 -2.45 9.71 17.76
N TYR A 252 -3.27 9.65 18.80
CA TYR A 252 -3.60 10.84 19.57
C TYR A 252 -2.33 11.49 20.14
N LYS A 253 -2.20 12.81 19.93
CA LYS A 253 -1.08 13.64 20.41
C LYS A 253 0.31 13.11 20.04
N SER A 254 0.44 12.39 18.93
CA SER A 254 1.73 11.88 18.44
C SER A 254 1.92 12.21 16.96
N GLU A 255 3.17 12.16 16.51
CA GLU A 255 3.47 12.28 15.09
C GLU A 255 2.91 11.07 14.32
N PRO A 256 2.43 11.27 13.08
CA PRO A 256 1.98 10.16 12.24
C PRO A 256 3.11 9.17 11.97
N ILE A 257 2.81 7.88 12.10
CA ILE A 257 3.75 6.80 11.75
C ILE A 257 3.48 6.41 10.30
N ILE A 258 4.53 6.44 9.48
CA ILE A 258 4.47 6.06 8.07
C ILE A 258 4.82 4.57 7.94
N VAL A 259 3.89 3.81 7.40
CA VAL A 259 4.00 2.40 7.05
C VAL A 259 4.18 2.33 5.54
N GLU A 260 5.41 2.10 5.09
CA GLU A 260 5.74 2.03 3.67
C GLU A 260 6.79 0.96 3.41
N ASN A 261 6.92 0.57 2.15
CA ASN A 261 8.00 -0.29 1.71
C ASN A 261 9.19 0.55 1.26
N ASN A 262 10.20 0.68 2.12
CA ASN A 262 11.43 1.40 1.80
C ASN A 262 12.50 0.46 1.21
N PHE A 263 13.59 1.04 0.72
CA PHE A 263 14.72 0.31 0.16
C PHE A 263 15.27 -0.77 1.09
N TRP A 264 15.35 -0.49 2.40
CA TRP A 264 15.89 -1.44 3.37
C TRP A 264 14.95 -2.62 3.59
N SER A 265 13.65 -2.35 3.73
CA SER A 265 12.63 -3.40 3.79
C SER A 265 12.70 -4.29 2.55
N LYS A 266 12.91 -3.71 1.37
CA LYS A 266 13.08 -4.48 0.14
C LYS A 266 14.37 -5.30 0.11
N LEU A 267 15.48 -4.72 0.51
CA LEU A 267 16.76 -5.43 0.56
C LEU A 267 16.73 -6.62 1.52
N VAL A 268 16.03 -6.49 2.65
CA VAL A 268 15.93 -7.55 3.66
C VAL A 268 14.98 -8.68 3.22
N ASN A 269 13.88 -8.35 2.53
CA ASN A 269 12.83 -9.33 2.20
C ASN A 269 12.89 -9.86 0.75
N ASP A 270 13.71 -9.28 -0.13
CA ASP A 270 13.96 -9.77 -1.50
C ASP A 270 15.32 -10.50 -1.56
N ASP A 271 15.28 -11.83 -1.42
CA ASP A 271 16.49 -12.68 -1.38
C ASP A 271 17.37 -12.50 -2.63
N LEU A 272 16.76 -12.33 -3.81
CA LEU A 272 17.49 -12.17 -5.07
C LEU A 272 18.21 -10.82 -5.10
N LEU A 273 17.56 -9.77 -4.61
CA LEU A 273 18.19 -8.47 -4.46
C LEU A 273 19.37 -8.55 -3.47
N ALA A 274 19.18 -9.20 -2.31
CA ALA A 274 20.23 -9.39 -1.32
C ALA A 274 21.44 -10.15 -1.89
N ILE A 275 21.21 -11.27 -2.59
CA ILE A 275 22.26 -12.04 -3.28
C ILE A 275 22.98 -11.18 -4.31
N PHE A 276 22.23 -10.37 -5.08
CA PHE A 276 22.83 -9.51 -6.10
C PHE A 276 23.72 -8.42 -5.49
N TRP A 277 23.32 -7.83 -4.36
CA TRP A 277 24.19 -6.94 -3.60
C TRP A 277 25.45 -7.64 -3.09
N LEU A 278 25.32 -8.84 -2.50
CA LEU A 278 26.47 -9.63 -2.05
C LEU A 278 27.44 -9.95 -3.19
N PHE A 279 26.91 -10.25 -4.38
CA PHE A 279 27.71 -10.49 -5.58
C PHE A 279 28.51 -9.24 -6.00
N ILE A 280 27.90 -8.06 -5.97
CA ILE A 280 28.59 -6.78 -6.25
C ILE A 280 29.71 -6.53 -5.23
N TRP A 281 29.45 -6.76 -3.95
CA TRP A 281 30.46 -6.62 -2.89
C TRP A 281 31.61 -7.61 -3.07
N ALA A 282 31.32 -8.86 -3.42
CA ALA A 282 32.33 -9.88 -3.68
C ALA A 282 33.20 -9.52 -4.90
N LEU A 283 32.59 -9.09 -6.02
CA LEU A 283 33.30 -8.61 -7.21
C LEU A 283 34.25 -7.45 -6.87
N PHE A 284 33.77 -6.46 -6.11
CA PHE A 284 34.60 -5.34 -5.68
C PHE A 284 35.78 -5.80 -4.82
N GLY A 285 35.56 -6.72 -3.88
CA GLY A 285 36.61 -7.31 -3.06
C GLY A 285 37.68 -8.03 -3.88
N ILE A 286 37.27 -8.82 -4.87
CA ILE A 286 38.19 -9.52 -5.78
C ILE A 286 39.03 -8.52 -6.59
N ILE A 287 38.40 -7.51 -7.19
CA ILE A 287 39.10 -6.46 -7.96
C ILE A 287 40.14 -5.75 -7.08
N LYS A 288 39.74 -5.36 -5.86
CA LYS A 288 40.63 -4.71 -4.89
C LYS A 288 41.82 -5.62 -4.52
N SER A 289 41.57 -6.90 -4.28
CA SER A 289 42.62 -7.88 -3.96
C SER A 289 43.62 -8.04 -5.12
N LEU A 290 43.14 -8.12 -6.37
CA LEU A 290 44.01 -8.22 -7.55
C LEU A 290 44.85 -6.95 -7.76
N LEU A 291 44.26 -5.77 -7.53
CA LEU A 291 45.00 -4.51 -7.58
C LEU A 291 46.11 -4.43 -6.51
N PHE A 292 45.83 -4.92 -5.30
CA PHE A 292 46.81 -4.99 -4.22
C PHE A 292 47.96 -5.94 -4.55
N LEU A 293 47.65 -7.15 -5.03
CA LEU A 293 48.66 -8.12 -5.49
C LEU A 293 49.55 -7.53 -6.59
N LYS A 294 48.96 -6.82 -7.56
CA LYS A 294 49.73 -6.15 -8.62
C LYS A 294 50.66 -5.07 -8.04
N TYR A 295 50.19 -4.28 -7.08
CA TYR A 295 50.99 -3.25 -6.43
C TYR A 295 52.22 -3.83 -5.71
N ASP A 296 52.03 -4.92 -4.96
CA ASP A 296 53.12 -5.58 -4.24
C ASP A 296 54.19 -6.16 -5.19
N VAL A 297 53.78 -6.79 -6.29
CA VAL A 297 54.72 -7.30 -7.31
C VAL A 297 55.57 -6.17 -7.89
N ILE A 298 54.96 -5.02 -8.20
CA ILE A 298 55.67 -3.85 -8.73
C ILE A 298 56.65 -3.27 -7.69
N LYS A 299 56.27 -3.28 -6.41
CA LYS A 299 57.11 -2.78 -5.31
C LYS A 299 58.34 -3.66 -5.07
N VAL A 300 58.17 -4.99 -5.11
CA VAL A 300 59.29 -5.94 -4.96
C VAL A 300 60.26 -5.82 -6.14
N GLY A 301 59.75 -5.71 -7.38
CA GLY A 301 60.60 -5.51 -8.56
C GLY A 301 61.50 -4.27 -8.45
N ARG A 302 60.95 -3.15 -7.96
CA ARG A 302 61.70 -1.89 -7.78
C ARG A 302 62.76 -1.91 -6.66
N ASN A 303 62.65 -2.80 -5.68
CA ASN A 303 63.64 -2.90 -4.60
C ASN A 303 64.85 -3.77 -4.98
N ASN A 304 64.75 -4.54 -6.06
CA ASN A 304 65.80 -5.42 -6.55
C ASN A 304 66.62 -4.80 -7.71
N GLU A 305 66.23 -3.60 -8.17
CA GLU A 305 66.95 -2.75 -9.12
C GLU A 305 67.78 -1.69 -8.39
#